data_AF-A0A139DA56-F1
#
_entry.id   AF-A0A139DA56-F1
#
_cell.length_a   1.000
_cell.length_b   1.000
_cell.length_c   1.000
_cell.angle_alpha   90.00
_cell.angle_beta   90.00
_cell.angle_gamma   90.00
#
_symmetry.space_group_name_H-M   'P 1'
#
loop_
_entity.id
_entity.type
_entity.pdbx_description
1 polymer ?
#
loop_
_entity_poly.entity_id
_entity_poly.type
_entity_poly.pdbx_seq_one_letter_code
_entity_poly.pdbx_strand_id
1 'polypeptide(L)'
;MLSQKFERMIRLVKEKKVMITNKTGLHARPAAQFVQKAGKYDSKIEIVFEEKEVNAKSIMGVMSLGVGKGNEIIIRADGDDAESAVEELVDFIEVEMKKEDE
;
A
#
# COMPACT_ATOMS: atom_id res chain seq x y z
N MET A 1 -1.80 30.37 11.21
CA MET A 1 -2.13 30.09 9.80
C MET A 1 -0.90 29.82 8.94
N LEU A 2 0.18 30.62 9.01
CA LEU A 2 1.44 30.35 8.29
C LEU A 2 2.13 29.04 8.72
N SER A 3 2.14 28.67 10.01
CA SER A 3 2.79 27.43 10.45
C SER A 3 2.05 26.16 10.03
N GLN A 4 0.71 26.12 10.02
CA GLN A 4 -0.06 24.98 9.49
C GLN A 4 0.13 24.79 7.98
N LYS A 5 0.30 25.88 7.23
CA LYS A 5 0.59 25.83 5.79
C LYS A 5 2.02 25.32 5.53
N PHE A 6 2.95 25.66 6.42
CA PHE A 6 4.34 25.18 6.39
C PHE A 6 4.45 23.69 6.78
N GLU A 7 3.71 23.24 7.80
CA GLU A 7 3.62 21.81 8.17
C GLU A 7 2.99 20.96 7.06
N ARG A 8 1.97 21.50 6.36
CA ARG A 8 1.40 20.86 5.16
C ARG A 8 2.39 20.77 3.99
N MET A 9 3.32 21.72 3.88
CA MET A 9 4.36 21.71 2.84
C MET A 9 5.49 20.71 3.14
N ILE A 10 5.53 20.14 4.35
CA ILE A 10 6.54 19.18 4.83
C ILE A 10 5.99 17.74 4.87
N ARG A 11 4.69 17.51 4.71
CA ARG A 11 4.09 16.16 4.67
C ARG A 11 3.49 15.84 3.30
N LEU A 12 4.35 15.53 2.34
CA LEU A 12 3.97 14.75 1.15
C LEU A 12 3.91 13.24 1.42
N VAL A 13 4.19 12.83 2.67
CA VAL A 13 4.09 11.44 3.11
C VAL A 13 2.71 11.15 3.69
N LYS A 14 2.06 10.10 3.17
CA LYS A 14 0.84 9.49 3.70
C LYS A 14 1.11 8.04 4.02
N GLU A 15 0.56 7.56 5.13
CA GLU A 15 0.64 6.14 5.47
C GLU A 15 -0.64 5.65 6.16
N LYS A 16 -0.99 4.38 5.92
CA LYS A 16 -2.07 3.68 6.60
C LYS A 16 -1.67 2.25 6.92
N LYS A 17 -2.08 1.78 8.10
CA LYS A 17 -2.03 0.37 8.48
C LYS A 17 -3.25 -0.37 7.93
N VAL A 18 -3.04 -1.57 7.42
CA VAL A 18 -4.11 -2.41 6.89
C VAL A 18 -3.83 -3.89 7.16
N MET A 19 -4.89 -4.64 7.47
CA MET A 19 -4.81 -6.07 7.74
C MET A 19 -5.13 -6.88 6.48
N ILE A 20 -4.28 -7.85 6.17
CA ILE A 20 -4.54 -8.81 5.09
C ILE A 20 -5.55 -9.84 5.57
N THR A 21 -6.72 -9.89 4.94
CA THR A 21 -7.80 -10.80 5.35
C THR A 21 -8.10 -11.92 4.36
N ASN A 22 -7.66 -11.78 3.11
CA ASN A 22 -7.88 -12.78 2.08
C ASN A 22 -7.02 -14.04 2.31
N LYS A 23 -7.43 -15.19 1.79
CA LYS A 23 -6.82 -16.50 2.01
C LYS A 23 -5.38 -16.58 1.50
N THR A 24 -5.11 -15.99 0.33
CA THR A 24 -3.82 -16.11 -0.37
C THR A 24 -2.81 -15.03 0.01
N GLY A 25 -3.23 -13.97 0.72
CA GLY A 25 -2.41 -12.80 1.00
C GLY A 25 -2.03 -12.01 -0.25
N LEU A 26 -0.90 -11.29 -0.20
CA LEU A 26 -0.34 -10.55 -1.34
C LEU A 26 0.55 -11.46 -2.21
N HIS A 27 -0.03 -12.55 -2.70
CA HIS A 27 0.62 -13.49 -3.62
C HIS A 27 -0.20 -13.65 -4.91
N ALA A 28 0.43 -14.16 -5.98
CA ALA A 28 -0.21 -14.49 -7.25
C ALA A 28 -1.05 -13.32 -7.83
N ARG A 29 -2.35 -13.53 -8.06
CA ARG A 29 -3.25 -12.57 -8.71
C ARG A 29 -3.46 -11.28 -7.88
N PRO A 30 -3.76 -11.34 -6.56
CA PRO A 30 -3.79 -10.15 -5.71
C PRO A 30 -2.52 -9.31 -5.76
N ALA A 31 -1.33 -9.93 -5.78
CA ALA A 31 -0.07 -9.21 -5.89
C ALA A 31 0.06 -8.46 -7.22
N ALA A 32 -0.33 -9.09 -8.33
CA ALA A 32 -0.31 -8.46 -9.65
C ALA A 32 -1.28 -7.27 -9.74
N GLN A 33 -2.51 -7.42 -9.22
CA GLN A 33 -3.49 -6.33 -9.18
C GLN A 33 -3.04 -5.18 -8.26
N PHE A 34 -2.47 -5.49 -7.09
CA PHE A 34 -1.92 -4.49 -6.18
C PHE A 34 -0.82 -3.66 -6.86
N VAL A 35 0.15 -4.34 -7.47
CA VAL A 35 1.27 -3.69 -8.17
C VAL A 35 0.77 -2.85 -9.36
N GLN A 36 -0.21 -3.36 -10.11
CA GLN A 36 -0.82 -2.61 -11.21
C GLN A 36 -1.48 -1.32 -10.72
N LYS A 37 -2.20 -1.36 -9.59
CA LYS A 37 -2.81 -0.18 -8.97
C LYS A 37 -1.75 0.79 -8.47
N ALA A 38 -0.74 0.31 -7.75
CA ALA A 38 0.38 1.13 -7.26
C ALA A 38 1.13 1.81 -8.42
N GLY A 39 1.25 1.14 -9.56
CA GLY A 39 1.91 1.65 -10.76
C GLY A 39 1.20 2.81 -11.46
N LYS A 40 -0.04 3.16 -11.08
CA LYS A 40 -0.79 4.30 -11.65
C LYS A 40 -0.34 5.66 -11.12
N TYR A 41 0.37 5.66 -9.99
CA TYR A 41 0.72 6.86 -9.25
C TYR A 41 2.18 7.23 -9.46
N ASP A 42 2.50 8.52 -9.37
CA ASP A 42 3.86 9.04 -9.48
C ASP A 42 4.61 8.93 -8.14
N SER A 43 3.89 9.01 -7.01
CA SER A 43 4.46 8.88 -5.66
C SER A 43 5.39 7.67 -5.51
N LYS A 44 6.42 7.80 -4.68
CA LYS A 44 7.15 6.65 -4.17
C LYS A 44 6.22 5.91 -3.21
N ILE A 45 5.93 4.62 -3.46
CA ILE A 45 5.02 3.83 -2.63
C ILE A 45 5.76 2.62 -2.09
N GLU A 46 5.67 2.41 -0.79
CA GLU A 46 6.34 1.35 -0.04
C GLU A 46 5.33 0.54 0.78
N ILE A 47 5.56 -0.78 0.84
CA ILE A 47 4.95 -1.64 1.85
C ILE A 47 5.99 -1.87 2.94
N VAL A 48 5.62 -1.56 4.18
CA VAL A 48 6.40 -1.91 5.37
C VAL A 48 5.73 -3.10 6.06
N PHE A 49 6.51 -4.15 6.27
CA PHE A 49 6.08 -5.34 7.00
C PHE A 49 7.26 -5.86 7.83
N GLU A 50 7.06 -5.94 9.15
CA GLU A 50 8.14 -6.21 10.11
C GLU A 50 9.31 -5.23 9.93
N GLU A 51 10.53 -5.72 9.70
CA GLU A 51 11.73 -4.92 9.46
C GLU A 51 12.00 -4.69 7.96
N LYS A 52 11.09 -5.11 7.07
CA LYS A 52 11.26 -5.01 5.62
C LYS A 52 10.44 -3.87 5.05
N GLU A 53 11.04 -3.16 4.11
CA GLU A 53 10.40 -2.14 3.29
C GLU A 53 10.66 -2.47 1.82
N VAL A 54 9.61 -2.54 1.01
CA VAL A 54 9.72 -2.85 -0.43
C VAL A 54 8.92 -1.86 -1.25
N ASN A 55 9.39 -1.60 -2.48
CA ASN A 55 8.64 -0.82 -3.46
C ASN A 55 7.34 -1.55 -3.84
N ALA A 56 6.20 -0.91 -3.57
CA ALA A 56 4.85 -1.40 -3.87
C ALA A 56 4.59 -1.59 -5.38
N LYS A 57 5.39 -0.96 -6.24
CA LYS A 57 5.34 -1.08 -7.71
C LYS A 57 6.19 -2.23 -8.24
N SER A 58 6.90 -2.97 -7.39
CA SER A 58 7.71 -4.14 -7.77
C SER A 58 7.03 -5.44 -7.37
N ILE A 59 6.59 -6.22 -8.36
CA ILE A 59 5.96 -7.53 -8.12
C ILE A 59 6.86 -8.48 -7.32
N MET A 60 8.16 -8.51 -7.64
CA MET A 60 9.12 -9.34 -6.91
C MET A 60 9.29 -8.85 -5.47
N GLY A 61 9.32 -7.53 -5.25
CA GLY A 61 9.41 -6.93 -3.92
C GLY A 61 8.20 -7.29 -3.06
N VAL A 62 7.00 -7.04 -3.57
CA VAL A 62 5.73 -7.35 -2.88
C VAL A 62 5.64 -8.83 -2.51
N MET A 63 5.92 -9.73 -3.46
CA MET A 63 5.87 -11.18 -3.19
C MET A 63 6.96 -11.64 -2.20
N SER A 64 8.14 -11.00 -2.19
CA SER A 64 9.22 -11.36 -1.27
C SER A 64 8.93 -11.09 0.21
N LEU A 65 7.92 -10.26 0.50
CA LEU A 65 7.50 -9.98 1.88
C LEU A 65 6.83 -11.18 2.53
N GLY A 66 6.24 -12.09 1.76
CA GLY A 66 5.55 -13.27 2.29
C GLY A 66 4.29 -12.93 3.10
N VAL A 67 3.64 -11.79 2.83
CA VAL A 67 2.49 -11.33 3.60
C VAL A 67 1.27 -12.20 3.35
N GLY A 68 0.76 -12.81 4.41
CA GLY A 68 -0.40 -13.69 4.42
C GLY A 68 -1.56 -13.18 5.27
N LYS A 69 -2.63 -13.98 5.31
CA LYS A 69 -3.82 -13.71 6.12
C LYS A 69 -3.45 -13.48 7.59
N GLY A 70 -4.00 -12.40 8.16
CA GLY A 70 -3.79 -12.00 9.56
C GLY A 70 -2.55 -11.13 9.78
N ASN A 71 -1.72 -10.90 8.76
CA ASN A 71 -0.63 -9.93 8.86
C ASN A 71 -1.15 -8.50 8.73
N GLU A 72 -0.57 -7.59 9.52
CA GLU A 72 -0.74 -6.14 9.38
C GLU A 72 0.46 -5.58 8.62
N ILE A 73 0.19 -4.76 7.61
CA ILE A 73 1.22 -4.02 6.87
C ILE A 73 0.95 -2.52 6.95
N ILE A 74 1.97 -1.71 6.67
CA ILE A 74 1.81 -0.27 6.43
C ILE A 74 2.00 -0.03 4.93
N ILE A 75 1.05 0.66 4.32
CA ILE A 75 1.24 1.26 3.00
C ILE A 75 1.64 2.70 3.23
N ARG A 76 2.80 3.10 2.69
CA ARG A 76 3.32 4.46 2.75
C ARG A 76 3.51 4.99 1.34
N ALA A 77 3.13 6.23 1.10
CA ALA A 77 3.39 6.93 -0.15
C ALA A 77 3.99 8.31 0.13
N ASP A 78 4.95 8.74 -0.70
CA ASP A 78 5.56 10.07 -0.69
C ASP A 78 5.46 10.70 -2.09
N GLY A 79 4.73 11.81 -2.18
CA GLY A 79 4.50 12.55 -3.41
C GLY A 79 3.16 13.28 -3.44
N ASP A 80 2.90 13.99 -4.54
CA ASP A 80 1.71 14.84 -4.69
C ASP A 80 0.39 14.04 -4.73
N ASP A 81 0.45 12.79 -5.19
CA ASP A 81 -0.68 11.85 -5.28
C ASP A 81 -0.68 10.78 -4.17
N ALA A 82 0.12 10.97 -3.11
CA ALA A 82 0.30 10.00 -2.03
C ALA A 82 -1.00 9.65 -1.29
N GLU A 83 -1.88 10.63 -1.10
CA GLU A 83 -3.17 10.42 -0.43
C GLU A 83 -4.06 9.48 -1.24
N SER A 84 -4.23 9.77 -2.54
CA SER A 84 -5.01 8.93 -3.45
C SER A 84 -4.39 7.54 -3.61
N ALA A 85 -3.07 7.45 -3.67
CA ALA A 85 -2.36 6.16 -3.75
C ALA A 85 -2.62 5.28 -2.54
N VAL A 86 -2.49 5.83 -1.32
CA VAL A 86 -2.73 5.08 -0.09
C VAL A 86 -4.20 4.68 0.04
N GLU A 87 -5.13 5.55 -0.36
CA GLU A 87 -6.56 5.25 -0.34
C GLU A 87 -6.94 4.10 -1.28
N GLU A 88 -6.55 4.14 -2.56
CA GLU A 88 -6.89 3.05 -3.50
C GLU A 88 -6.29 1.71 -3.06
N LEU A 89 -5.05 1.72 -2.56
CA LEU A 89 -4.36 0.49 -2.15
C LEU A 89 -4.92 -0.12 -0.87
N VAL A 90 -5.35 0.72 0.09
CA VAL A 90 -6.07 0.24 1.28
C VAL A 90 -7.44 -0.32 0.89
N ASP A 91 -8.20 0.38 0.05
CA ASP A 91 -9.51 -0.08 -0.42
C ASP A 91 -9.41 -1.40 -1.18
N PHE A 92 -8.37 -1.57 -2.00
CA PHE A 92 -8.11 -2.84 -2.68
C PHE A 92 -7.93 -3.99 -1.68
N ILE A 93 -7.16 -3.80 -0.62
CA ILE A 93 -6.92 -4.82 0.40
C ILE A 93 -8.18 -5.10 1.23
N GLU A 94 -8.88 -4.05 1.67
CA GLU A 94 -10.01 -4.19 2.58
C GLU A 94 -11.30 -4.63 1.89
N VAL A 95 -11.45 -4.37 0.59
CA VAL A 95 -12.70 -4.57 -0.14
C VAL A 95 -12.53 -5.52 -1.32
N GLU A 96 -11.63 -5.21 -2.26
CA GLU A 96 -11.54 -5.97 -3.51
C GLU A 96 -10.99 -7.38 -3.29
N MET A 97 -9.90 -7.53 -2.51
CA MET A 97 -9.29 -8.83 -2.22
C MET A 97 -10.23 -9.80 -1.48
N LYS A 98 -11.21 -9.29 -0.72
CA LYS A 98 -12.17 -10.13 0.01
C LYS A 98 -13.21 -10.79 -0.90
N LYS A 99 -13.65 -10.09 -1.95
CA LYS A 99 -14.69 -10.56 -2.88
C LYS A 99 -14.26 -11.77 -3.71
N GLU A 100 -12.97 -12.08 -3.71
CA GLU A 100 -12.38 -13.12 -4.56
C GLU A 100 -12.25 -14.47 -3.84
N ASP A 101 -12.43 -14.49 -2.51
CA ASP A 101 -12.43 -15.69 -1.68
C ASP A 101 -13.84 -16.28 -1.45
N GLU A 102 -14.87 -15.55 -1.90
CA GLU A 102 -16.30 -15.93 -1.97
C GLU A 102 -16.59 -16.68 -3.27
#